data_AF-A0A3M4UUQ8-F1
#
_entry.id   AF-A0A3M4UUQ8-F1
#
_cell.length_a   1.000
_cell.length_b   1.000
_cell.length_c   1.000
_cell.angle_alpha   90.00
_cell.angle_beta   90.00
_cell.angle_gamma   90.00
#
_symmetry.space_group_name_H-M   'P 1'
#
loop_
_entity.id
_entity.type
_entity.pdbx_description
1 polymer ?
#
loop_
_entity_poly.entity_id
_entity_poly.type
_entity_poly.pdbx_seq_one_letter_code
_entity_poly.pdbx_strand_id
1 'polypeptide(L)'
;MTAKGVFIRVLLYTVYVSCLLMYMMFHGSQYDWMEPSSIVPHIEDRSNTRGDIRTMTVIIAIFVQFLIFISCTRKESVVTAALLALIFAAYW
;
A
#
# COMPACT_ATOMS: atom_id res chain seq x y z
N MET A 1 -6.52 -20.17 20.42
CA MET A 1 -6.84 -19.78 19.03
C MET A 1 -6.89 -21.03 18.19
N THR A 2 -7.89 -21.18 17.31
CA THR A 2 -7.96 -22.33 16.39
C THR A 2 -6.97 -22.14 15.24
N ALA A 3 -6.49 -23.23 14.63
CA ALA A 3 -5.57 -23.16 13.48
C ALA A 3 -6.12 -22.28 12.33
N LYS A 4 -7.43 -22.32 12.12
CA LYS A 4 -8.15 -21.46 11.16
C LYS A 4 -7.97 -19.97 11.47
N GLY A 5 -8.04 -19.58 12.74
CA GLY A 5 -7.86 -18.19 13.16
C GLY A 5 -6.44 -17.68 12.95
N VAL A 6 -5.43 -18.55 13.15
CA VAL A 6 -4.02 -18.21 12.88
C VAL A 6 -3.80 -18.01 11.38
N PHE A 7 -4.34 -18.91 10.56
CA PHE A 7 -4.21 -18.82 9.10
C PHE A 7 -4.82 -17.52 8.55
N ILE A 8 -6.02 -17.13 9.02
CA ILE A 8 -6.67 -15.87 8.61
C ILE A 8 -5.79 -14.66 8.96
N ARG A 9 -5.20 -14.62 10.17
CA ARG A 9 -4.32 -13.52 10.58
C ARG A 9 -3.09 -13.41 9.70
N VAL A 10 -2.42 -14.53 9.44
CA VAL A 10 -1.23 -14.57 8.57
C VAL A 10 -1.58 -14.07 7.17
N LEU A 11 -2.71 -14.50 6.61
CA LEU A 11 -3.18 -14.05 5.30
C LEU A 11 -3.47 -12.55 5.28
N LEU A 12 -4.21 -12.04 6.26
CA LEU A 12 -4.55 -10.61 6.33
C LEU A 12 -3.29 -9.75 6.47
N TYR A 13 -2.35 -10.13 7.34
CA TYR A 13 -1.09 -9.39 7.50
C TYR A 13 -0.21 -9.46 6.26
N THR A 14 -0.16 -10.60 5.58
CA THR A 14 0.61 -10.75 4.34
C THR A 14 0.07 -9.82 3.25
N VAL A 15 -1.25 -9.82 3.03
CA VAL A 15 -1.88 -8.95 2.05
C VAL A 15 -1.69 -7.48 2.43
N TYR A 16 -1.95 -7.14 3.69
CA TYR A 16 -1.80 -5.78 4.21
C TYR A 16 -0.37 -5.24 3.99
N VAL A 17 0.66 -5.99 4.40
CA VAL A 17 2.06 -5.59 4.23
C VAL A 17 2.42 -5.51 2.75
N SER A 18 1.95 -6.43 1.92
CA SER A 18 2.18 -6.39 0.47
C SER A 18 1.58 -5.13 -0.17
N CYS A 19 0.39 -4.70 0.27
CA CYS A 19 -0.20 -3.44 -0.18
C CYS A 19 0.65 -2.24 0.25
N LEU A 20 1.13 -2.20 1.50
CA LEU A 20 2.00 -1.10 1.93
C LEU A 20 3.30 -1.03 1.11
N LEU A 21 3.93 -2.18 0.86
CA LEU A 21 5.15 -2.25 0.05
C LEU A 21 4.90 -1.82 -1.39
N MET A 22 3.79 -2.25 -2.00
CA MET A 22 3.41 -1.85 -3.35
C MET A 22 3.14 -0.34 -3.42
N TYR A 23 2.45 0.23 -2.42
CA TYR A 23 2.21 1.67 -2.33
C TYR A 23 3.53 2.46 -2.28
N MET A 24 4.48 2.03 -1.44
CA MET A 24 5.81 2.66 -1.35
C MET A 24 6.62 2.52 -2.63
N MET A 25 6.60 1.34 -3.26
CA MET A 25 7.36 1.06 -4.49
C MET A 25 6.91 1.91 -5.68
N PHE A 26 5.61 2.23 -5.75
CA PHE A 26 5.02 3.07 -6.78
C PHE A 26 4.92 4.55 -6.39
N HIS A 27 5.54 4.95 -5.29
CA HIS A 27 5.71 6.36 -4.94
C HIS A 27 6.69 7.05 -5.91
N GLY A 28 6.55 8.38 -6.06
CA GLY A 28 7.39 9.19 -6.95
C GLY A 28 7.05 9.07 -8.44
N SER A 29 7.77 9.84 -9.25
CA SER A 29 7.65 9.79 -10.71
C SER A 29 8.39 8.58 -11.26
N GLN A 30 7.87 8.02 -12.35
CA GLN A 30 8.59 7.01 -13.12
C GLN A 30 9.90 7.53 -13.73
N TYR A 31 10.09 8.85 -13.76
CA TYR A 31 11.26 9.52 -14.32
C TYR A 31 12.19 10.12 -13.27
N ASP A 32 12.01 9.83 -11.97
CA ASP A 32 12.87 10.37 -10.90
C ASP A 32 14.36 9.96 -11.04
N TRP A 33 14.64 8.92 -11.83
CA TRP A 33 16.01 8.47 -12.16
C TRP A 33 16.64 9.26 -13.32
N MET A 34 15.84 10.03 -14.06
CA MET A 34 16.23 10.70 -15.29
C MET A 34 16.50 12.19 -15.02
N GLU A 35 17.51 12.76 -15.67
CA GLU A 35 17.81 14.18 -15.50
C GLU A 35 16.63 15.01 -16.06
N PRO A 36 16.10 16.02 -15.34
CA PRO A 36 14.87 16.72 -15.74
C PRO A 36 14.93 17.32 -17.15
N SER A 37 16.11 17.75 -17.59
CA SER A 37 16.38 18.31 -18.93
C SER A 37 16.24 17.28 -20.07
N SER A 38 16.28 16.00 -19.74
CA SER A 38 16.17 14.89 -20.68
C SER A 38 14.75 14.32 -20.79
N ILE A 39 13.80 14.81 -19.97
CA ILE A 39 12.38 14.46 -20.08
C ILE A 39 11.80 15.20 -21.29
N VAL A 40 11.78 14.53 -22.44
CA VAL A 40 11.21 15.09 -23.67
C VAL A 40 9.72 14.75 -23.71
N PRO A 41 8.81 15.66 -24.13
CA PRO A 41 7.35 15.45 -24.05
C PRO A 41 6.77 14.22 -24.79
N HIS A 42 7.58 13.55 -25.61
CA HIS A 42 7.23 12.36 -26.37
C HIS A 42 7.70 11.04 -25.71
N ILE A 43 8.50 11.13 -24.63
CA ILE A 43 8.92 9.99 -23.80
C ILE A 43 7.97 9.81 -22.61
N GLU A 44 7.27 10.87 -22.21
CA GLU A 44 6.29 10.82 -21.12
C GLU A 44 5.11 9.94 -21.52
N ASP A 45 5.12 8.71 -21.02
CA ASP A 45 4.12 7.70 -21.37
C ASP A 45 2.80 8.15 -20.74
N ARG A 46 1.80 8.42 -21.58
CA ARG A 46 0.52 9.00 -21.15
C ARG A 46 -0.28 8.05 -20.24
N SER A 47 0.15 6.80 -20.12
CA SER A 47 -0.41 5.82 -19.19
C SER A 47 0.05 6.12 -17.76
N ASN A 48 -0.79 6.82 -16.99
CA ASN A 48 -0.60 7.07 -15.56
C ASN A 48 -0.84 5.79 -14.70
N THR A 49 -0.32 4.65 -15.16
CA THR A 49 -0.60 3.33 -14.59
C THR A 49 -0.07 3.20 -13.16
N ARG A 50 1.02 3.92 -12.81
CA ARG A 50 1.56 3.93 -11.44
C ARG A 50 0.58 4.60 -10.46
N GLY A 51 -0.01 5.73 -10.86
CA GLY A 51 -1.03 6.40 -10.05
C GLY A 51 -2.28 5.54 -9.84
N ASP A 52 -2.71 4.84 -10.89
CA ASP A 52 -3.84 3.91 -10.84
C ASP A 52 -3.56 2.73 -9.91
N ILE A 53 -2.40 2.08 -10.05
CA ILE A 53 -1.97 0.97 -9.17
C ILE A 53 -1.90 1.45 -7.72
N ARG A 54 -1.31 2.63 -7.47
CA ARG A 54 -1.18 3.20 -6.12
C ARG A 54 -2.55 3.46 -5.50
N THR A 55 -3.48 4.01 -6.27
CA THR A 55 -4.86 4.27 -5.82
C THR A 55 -5.60 2.97 -5.49
N MET A 56 -5.53 1.97 -6.37
CA MET A 56 -6.14 0.65 -6.13
C MET A 56 -5.55 -0.04 -4.90
N THR A 57 -4.24 0.06 -4.74
CA THR A 57 -3.52 -0.50 -3.57
C THR A 57 -4.00 0.11 -2.26
N VAL A 58 -4.22 1.43 -2.23
CA VAL A 58 -4.77 2.13 -1.04
C VAL A 58 -6.17 1.62 -0.70
N ILE A 59 -7.04 1.48 -1.71
CA ILE A 59 -8.41 0.98 -1.50
C ILE A 59 -8.37 -0.43 -0.90
N ILE A 60 -7.53 -1.32 -1.44
CA ILE A 60 -7.36 -2.68 -0.93
C ILE A 60 -6.79 -2.64 0.51
N ALA A 61 -5.79 -1.80 0.78
CA ALA A 61 -5.19 -1.67 2.11
C ALA A 61 -6.22 -1.22 3.17
N ILE A 62 -7.09 -0.26 2.83
CA ILE A 62 -8.18 0.21 3.71
C ILE A 62 -9.19 -0.92 3.95
N PHE A 63 -9.57 -1.65 2.91
CA PHE A 63 -10.47 -2.80 3.04
C PHE A 63 -9.88 -3.90 3.93
N VAL A 64 -8.60 -4.25 3.73
CA VAL A 64 -7.91 -5.24 4.57
C VAL A 64 -7.77 -4.73 6.01
N GLN A 65 -7.50 -3.44 6.22
CA GLN A 65 -7.47 -2.82 7.55
C GLN A 65 -8.83 -2.96 8.25
N PHE A 66 -9.94 -2.79 7.53
CA PHE A 66 -11.28 -3.04 8.06
C PHE A 66 -11.49 -4.51 8.45
N LEU A 67 -11.02 -5.46 7.64
CA LEU A 67 -11.05 -6.88 7.98
C LEU A 67 -10.20 -7.22 9.22
N ILE A 68 -9.04 -6.58 9.37
CA ILE A 68 -8.19 -6.71 10.56
C ILE A 68 -8.91 -6.15 11.79
N PHE A 69 -9.59 -5.02 11.68
CA PHE A 69 -10.38 -4.44 12.78
C PHE A 69 -11.48 -5.39 13.29
N ILE A 70 -12.16 -6.11 12.38
CA ILE A 70 -13.21 -7.07 12.76
C ILE A 70 -12.62 -8.39 13.29
N SER A 71 -11.55 -8.89 12.66
CA SER A 71 -11.08 -10.27 12.86
C SER A 71 -9.95 -10.41 13.89
N CYS A 72 -9.20 -9.34 14.15
CA CYS A 72 -8.02 -9.33 15.01
C CYS A 72 -8.30 -8.61 16.33
N THR A 73 -7.33 -8.61 17.24
CA THR A 73 -7.49 -7.90 18.51
C THR A 73 -7.43 -6.38 18.33
N ARG A 74 -8.02 -5.62 19.26
CA ARG A 74 -7.94 -4.15 19.26
C ARG A 74 -6.52 -3.63 19.18
N LYS A 75 -5.57 -4.27 19.87
CA LYS A 75 -4.16 -3.89 19.86
C LYS A 75 -3.56 -4.06 18.46
N GLU A 76 -3.77 -5.21 17.83
CA GLU A 76 -3.31 -5.48 16.46
C GLU A 76 -3.89 -4.46 15.47
N SER A 77 -5.18 -4.19 15.54
CA SER A 77 -5.83 -3.22 14.66
C SER A 77 -5.33 -1.79 14.83
N VAL A 78 -5.05 -1.35 16.06
CA VAL A 78 -4.50 0.00 16.32
C VAL A 78 -3.08 0.09 15.77
N VAL A 79 -2.26 -0.95 15.96
CA VAL A 79 -0.89 -0.98 15.45
C VAL A 79 -0.87 -0.92 13.93
N THR A 80 -1.71 -1.70 13.23
CA THR A 80 -1.78 -1.65 11.78
C THR A 80 -2.38 -0.33 11.28
N ALA A 81 -3.36 0.25 11.97
CA ALA A 81 -3.88 1.57 11.61
C ALA A 81 -2.80 2.66 11.74
N ALA A 82 -2.02 2.64 12.83
CA ALA A 82 -0.91 3.55 13.03
C ALA A 82 0.18 3.39 11.96
N LEU A 83 0.50 2.15 11.59
CA LEU A 83 1.44 1.87 10.50
C LEU A 83 0.93 2.40 9.16
N LEU A 84 -0.35 2.18 8.83
CA LEU A 84 -0.96 2.72 7.60
C LEU A 84 -0.83 4.25 7.56
N ALA A 85 -1.21 4.91 8.66
CA ALA A 85 -1.13 6.36 8.77
C ALA A 85 0.31 6.88 8.65
N LEU A 86 1.28 6.19 9.27
CA LEU A 86 2.69 6.51 9.16
C LEU A 86 3.19 6.41 7.71
N ILE A 87 2.82 5.34 7.01
CA ILE A 87 3.22 5.16 5.61
C ILE A 87 2.60 6.23 4.72
N PHE A 88 1.32 6.57 4.92
CA PHE A 88 0.71 7.67 4.16
C PHE A 88 1.33 9.02 4.47
N ALA A 89 1.71 9.28 5.72
CA ALA A 89 2.40 10.52 6.08
C ALA A 89 3.80 10.62 5.44
N ALA A 90 4.50 9.49 5.29
CA ALA A 90 5.85 9.45 4.72
C ALA A 90 5.90 9.43 3.18
N TYR A 91 4.87 8.90 2.53
CA TYR A 91 4.82 8.63 1.08
C TYR A 91 3.56 9.21 0.41
N TRP A 92 3.12 10.39 0.87
CA TRP A 92 1.99 11.11 0.28
C TRP A 92 2.35 11.69 -1.10
#